data_AF-A0A656Z596-F1
#
_entry.id   AF-A0A656Z596-F1
#
_cell.length_a   1.000
_cell.length_b   1.000
_cell.length_c   1.000
_cell.angle_alpha   90.00
_cell.angle_beta   90.00
_cell.angle_gamma   90.00
#
_symmetry.space_group_name_H-M   'P 1'
#
loop_
_entity.id
_entity.type
_entity.pdbx_description
1 polymer ?
#
loop_
_entity_poly.entity_id
_entity_poly.type
_entity_poly.pdbx_seq_one_letter_code
_entity_poly.pdbx_strand_id
1 'polypeptide(L)'
;MTEYIRAVIAFGGGSLGPIAGTIAVTEVMAARFTRSDDLVGMLVDRCHRAGVLRDSITAVDIALLLEQIGKRSLVEQFEALGHNDWLDDARNARDRLVAIALNGLRPGPGALPHSAPSDDLLSRRWNDPSG
;
A
#
# COMPACT_ATOMS: atom_id res chain seq x y z
N MET A 1 6.94 -7.58 -7.90
CA MET A 1 6.09 -6.44 -7.49
C MET A 1 4.60 -6.79 -7.54
N THR A 2 4.06 -7.14 -8.70
CA THR A 2 2.63 -7.47 -8.86
C THR A 2 2.12 -8.51 -7.86
N GLU A 3 2.79 -9.65 -7.72
CA GLU A 3 2.38 -10.70 -6.76
C GLU A 3 2.46 -10.24 -5.30
N TYR A 4 3.48 -9.43 -4.96
CA TYR A 4 3.59 -8.84 -3.64
C TYR A 4 2.39 -7.94 -3.33
N ILE A 5 2.04 -7.02 -4.24
CA ILE A 5 0.90 -6.11 -4.09
C ILE A 5 -0.42 -6.90 -3.99
N ARG A 6 -0.62 -7.90 -4.86
CA ARG A 6 -1.81 -8.77 -4.81
C ARG A 6 -1.92 -9.50 -3.47
N ALA A 7 -0.81 -10.05 -2.96
CA ALA A 7 -0.77 -10.77 -1.70
C ALA A 7 -1.10 -9.85 -0.50
N VAL A 8 -0.55 -8.63 -0.46
CA VAL A 8 -0.83 -7.66 0.61
C VAL A 8 -2.31 -7.23 0.60
N ILE A 9 -2.87 -6.98 -0.58
CA ILE A 9 -4.30 -6.62 -0.71
C ILE A 9 -5.20 -7.80 -0.30
N ALA A 10 -4.86 -9.02 -0.72
CA ALA A 10 -5.61 -10.21 -0.35
C ALA A 10 -5.56 -10.51 1.16
N PHE A 11 -4.44 -10.19 1.83
CA PHE A 11 -4.31 -10.29 3.28
C PHE A 11 -5.22 -9.29 4.03
N GLY A 12 -5.63 -8.19 3.37
CA GLY A 12 -6.51 -7.20 3.98
C GLY A 12 -5.85 -6.38 5.08
N GLY A 13 -4.53 -6.11 4.95
CA GLY A 13 -3.71 -5.54 6.02
C GLY A 13 -4.13 -4.16 6.55
N GLY A 14 -5.08 -3.48 5.90
CA GLY A 14 -5.59 -2.17 6.31
C GLY A 14 -4.48 -1.14 6.52
N SER A 15 -4.78 -0.10 7.30
CA SER A 15 -3.78 0.85 7.79
C SER A 15 -3.92 0.95 9.30
N LEU A 16 -2.80 0.83 10.01
CA LEU A 16 -2.73 1.12 11.45
C LEU A 16 -2.59 2.62 11.73
N GLY A 17 -2.62 3.47 10.71
CA GLY A 17 -2.59 4.93 10.85
C GLY A 17 -3.57 5.49 11.89
N PRO A 18 -4.83 5.02 12.00
CA PRO A 18 -5.78 5.54 12.98
C PRO A 18 -5.42 5.35 14.46
N ILE A 19 -4.48 4.45 14.77
CA ILE A 19 -4.01 4.23 16.16
C ILE A 19 -2.61 4.81 16.40
N ALA A 20 -1.99 5.43 15.40
CA ALA A 20 -0.68 6.05 15.57
C ALA A 20 -0.73 7.13 16.66
N GLY A 21 0.28 7.18 17.51
CA GLY A 21 0.31 8.07 18.69
C GLY A 21 -0.50 7.58 19.90
N THR A 22 -1.40 6.60 19.75
CA THR A 22 -2.23 6.09 20.86
C THR A 22 -1.62 4.89 21.59
N ILE A 23 -0.59 4.27 21.01
CA ILE A 23 0.15 3.15 21.59
C ILE A 23 1.66 3.42 21.57
N ALA A 24 2.36 2.99 22.61
CA ALA A 24 3.81 3.03 22.62
C ALA A 24 4.37 2.00 21.62
N VAL A 25 5.21 2.45 20.69
CA VAL A 25 5.93 1.56 19.77
C VAL A 25 7.04 0.86 20.54
N THR A 26 6.95 -0.46 20.66
CA THR A 26 8.02 -1.27 21.29
C THR A 26 9.22 -1.41 20.35
N GLU A 27 10.39 -1.68 20.91
CA GLU A 27 11.62 -1.95 20.12
C GLU A 27 11.42 -3.11 19.13
N VAL A 28 10.70 -4.16 19.54
CA VAL A 28 10.40 -5.31 18.66
C VAL A 28 9.50 -4.90 17.49
N MET A 29 8.52 -4.02 17.73
CA MET A 29 7.67 -3.50 16.65
C MET A 29 8.49 -2.63 15.70
N ALA A 30 9.29 -1.69 16.23
CA ALA A 30 10.17 -0.85 15.43
C ALA A 30 11.11 -1.67 14.55
N ALA A 31 11.78 -2.68 15.11
CA ALA A 31 12.67 -3.57 14.37
C ALA A 31 11.94 -4.35 13.26
N ARG A 32 10.69 -4.77 13.48
CA ARG A 32 9.87 -5.42 12.45
C ARG A 32 9.45 -4.46 11.35
N PHE A 33 9.07 -3.22 11.70
CA PHE A 33 8.75 -2.19 10.72
C PHE A 33 9.96 -1.87 9.84
N THR A 34 11.11 -1.56 10.43
CA THR A 34 12.35 -1.31 9.69
C THR A 34 12.70 -2.45 8.75
N ARG A 35 12.66 -3.70 9.24
CA ARG A 35 12.93 -4.87 8.39
C ARG A 35 11.93 -5.01 7.24
N SER A 36 10.67 -4.68 7.46
CA SER A 36 9.64 -4.71 6.40
C SER A 36 9.95 -3.65 5.35
N ASP A 37 10.26 -2.42 5.76
CA ASP A 37 10.58 -1.31 4.86
C ASP A 37 11.83 -1.61 4.03
N ASP A 38 12.87 -2.18 4.63
CA ASP A 38 14.09 -2.60 3.93
C ASP A 38 13.79 -3.62 2.82
N LEU A 39 12.96 -4.63 3.13
CA LEU A 39 12.59 -5.67 2.16
C LEU A 39 11.77 -5.10 1.00
N VAL A 40 10.88 -4.15 1.27
CA VAL A 40 10.11 -3.44 0.24
C VAL A 40 11.03 -2.57 -0.61
N GLY A 41 11.96 -1.83 0.00
CA GLY A 41 12.98 -1.04 -0.70
C GLY A 41 13.81 -1.89 -1.64
N MET A 42 14.34 -3.02 -1.17
CA MET A 42 15.08 -3.98 -2.01
C MET A 42 14.26 -4.52 -3.19
N LEU A 43 12.95 -4.72 -3.01
CA LEU A 43 12.05 -5.15 -4.07
C LEU A 43 11.82 -4.05 -5.11
N VAL A 44 11.63 -2.80 -4.67
CA VAL A 44 11.50 -1.62 -5.54
C VAL A 44 12.75 -1.42 -6.38
N ASP A 45 13.93 -1.42 -5.75
CA ASP A 45 15.21 -1.25 -6.43
C ASP A 45 15.43 -2.33 -7.49
N ARG A 46 15.05 -3.58 -7.18
CA ARG A 46 15.13 -4.68 -8.14
C ARG A 46 14.21 -4.43 -9.34
N CYS A 47 13.02 -3.90 -9.12
CA CYS A 47 12.08 -3.60 -10.19
C CYS A 47 12.52 -2.42 -11.06
N HIS A 48 13.13 -1.38 -10.47
CA HIS A 48 13.78 -0.30 -11.23
C HIS A 48 14.92 -0.83 -12.07
N ARG A 49 15.84 -1.62 -11.50
CA ARG A 49 16.96 -2.23 -12.25
C ARG A 49 16.50 -3.12 -13.39
N ALA A 50 15.35 -3.79 -13.24
CA ALA A 50 14.76 -4.61 -14.29
C ALA A 50 13.97 -3.81 -15.34
N GLY A 51 13.80 -2.49 -15.16
CA GLY A 51 13.04 -1.64 -16.07
C GLY A 51 11.54 -1.95 -16.11
N VAL A 52 10.99 -2.54 -15.04
CA VAL A 52 9.56 -2.94 -14.97
C VAL A 52 8.71 -2.03 -14.07
N LEU A 53 9.35 -1.07 -13.40
CA LEU A 53 8.73 -0.06 -12.55
C LEU A 53 9.12 1.31 -13.07
N ARG A 54 8.17 2.25 -13.10
CA ARG A 54 8.42 3.64 -13.45
C ARG A 54 9.42 4.27 -12.47
N ASP A 55 10.46 4.92 -13.00
CA ASP A 55 11.62 5.43 -12.24
C ASP A 55 11.29 6.39 -11.08
N SER A 56 10.17 7.11 -11.16
CA SER A 56 9.74 8.07 -10.14
C SER A 56 8.97 7.42 -8.99
N ILE A 57 8.69 6.12 -9.02
CA ILE A 57 7.92 5.42 -7.98
C ILE A 57 8.83 5.02 -6.83
N THR A 58 8.46 5.38 -5.61
CA THR A 58 9.19 5.02 -4.39
C THR A 58 8.53 3.87 -3.63
N ALA A 59 9.23 3.33 -2.63
CA ALA A 59 8.62 2.40 -1.67
C ALA A 59 7.45 3.04 -0.91
N VAL A 60 7.54 4.34 -0.61
CA VAL A 60 6.48 5.08 0.08
C VAL A 60 5.22 5.22 -0.78
N ASP A 61 5.36 5.45 -2.09
CA ASP A 61 4.22 5.46 -3.01
C ASP A 61 3.47 4.12 -3.00
N ILE A 62 4.21 3.00 -2.99
CA ILE A 62 3.63 1.66 -2.95
C ILE A 62 2.93 1.41 -1.62
N ALA A 63 3.55 1.77 -0.50
CA ALA A 63 2.95 1.64 0.82
C ALA A 63 1.65 2.46 0.92
N LEU A 64 1.65 3.71 0.46
CA LEU A 64 0.46 4.57 0.43
C LEU A 64 -0.63 4.02 -0.49
N LEU A 65 -0.27 3.52 -1.69
CA LEU A 65 -1.22 2.88 -2.60
C LEU A 65 -1.91 1.68 -1.94
N LEU A 66 -1.14 0.83 -1.25
CA LEU A 66 -1.66 -0.31 -0.49
C LEU A 66 -2.56 0.14 0.66
N GLU A 67 -2.21 1.21 1.39
CA GLU A 67 -3.07 1.79 2.42
C GLU A 67 -4.39 2.32 1.85
N GLN A 68 -4.41 2.88 0.63
CA GLN A 68 -5.64 3.37 0.01
C GLN A 68 -6.52 2.24 -0.53
N ILE A 69 -5.93 1.25 -1.20
CA ILE A 69 -6.67 0.13 -1.81
C ILE A 69 -7.09 -0.91 -0.78
N GLY A 70 -6.30 -1.09 0.29
CA GLY A 70 -6.57 -2.05 1.35
C GLY A 70 -7.63 -1.61 2.36
N LYS A 71 -8.13 -0.37 2.29
CA LYS A 71 -9.21 0.12 3.16
C LYS A 71 -10.57 -0.34 2.67
N ARG A 72 -11.36 -0.96 3.55
CA ARG A 72 -12.82 -1.17 3.45
C ARG A 72 -13.30 -1.39 2.01
N SER A 73 -12.87 -2.50 1.43
CA SER A 73 -13.26 -2.83 0.06
C SER A 73 -14.79 -2.91 -0.08
N LEU A 74 -15.31 -2.69 -1.29
CA LEU A 74 -16.76 -2.85 -1.54
C LEU A 74 -17.26 -4.25 -1.16
N VAL A 75 -16.37 -5.26 -1.24
CA VAL A 75 -16.60 -6.62 -0.78
C VAL A 75 -16.93 -6.65 0.72
N GLU A 76 -16.07 -6.08 1.56
CA GLU A 76 -16.30 -6.01 3.02
C GLU A 76 -17.59 -5.24 3.36
N GLN A 77 -17.90 -4.19 2.60
CA GLN A 77 -19.12 -3.41 2.81
C GLN A 77 -20.37 -4.23 2.49
N PHE A 78 -20.40 -4.96 1.38
CA PHE A 78 -21.53 -5.81 1.02
C PHE A 78 -21.65 -7.05 1.90
N GLU A 79 -20.55 -7.65 2.33
CA GLU A 79 -20.57 -8.72 3.35
C GLU A 79 -21.19 -8.21 4.65
N ALA A 80 -20.77 -7.03 5.14
CA ALA A 80 -21.32 -6.44 6.37
C ALA A 80 -22.80 -6.08 6.27
N LEU A 81 -23.30 -5.79 5.06
CA LEU A 81 -24.72 -5.51 4.80
C LEU A 81 -25.54 -6.78 4.47
N GLY A 82 -24.91 -7.95 4.38
CA GLY A 82 -25.57 -9.21 4.03
C GLY A 82 -25.96 -9.35 2.55
N HIS A 83 -25.43 -8.51 1.66
CA HIS A 83 -25.69 -8.54 0.22
C HIS A 83 -24.79 -9.55 -0.50
N ASN A 84 -24.96 -10.83 -0.17
CA ASN A 84 -24.13 -11.91 -0.71
C ASN A 84 -24.21 -12.02 -2.24
N ASP A 85 -25.36 -11.67 -2.83
CA ASP A 85 -25.58 -11.71 -4.28
C ASP A 85 -24.71 -10.72 -5.07
N TRP A 86 -24.11 -9.72 -4.40
CA TRP A 86 -23.28 -8.68 -5.04
C TRP A 86 -21.78 -8.88 -4.84
N LEU A 87 -21.38 -9.94 -4.12
CA LEU A 87 -19.98 -10.13 -3.76
C LEU A 87 -19.08 -10.42 -4.95
N ASP A 88 -19.57 -11.15 -5.96
CA ASP A 88 -18.78 -11.47 -7.13
C ASP A 88 -18.50 -10.23 -8.00
N ASP A 89 -19.52 -9.37 -8.19
CA ASP A 89 -19.35 -8.09 -8.88
C ASP A 89 -18.39 -7.17 -8.10
N ALA A 90 -18.48 -7.14 -6.77
CA ALA A 90 -17.58 -6.36 -5.93
C ALA A 90 -16.13 -6.88 -5.99
N ARG A 91 -15.92 -8.21 -6.00
CA ARG A 91 -14.59 -8.83 -6.17
C ARG A 91 -14.01 -8.50 -7.54
N ASN A 92 -14.82 -8.62 -8.60
CA ASN A 92 -14.42 -8.26 -9.96
C ASN A 92 -14.03 -6.77 -10.05
N ALA A 93 -14.83 -5.86 -9.46
CA ALA A 93 -14.52 -4.45 -9.41
C ALA A 93 -13.19 -4.16 -8.69
N ARG A 94 -12.97 -4.80 -7.53
CA ARG A 94 -11.70 -4.71 -6.77
C ARG A 94 -10.53 -5.17 -7.62
N ASP A 95 -10.62 -6.35 -8.23
CA ASP A 95 -9.53 -6.94 -9.02
C ASP A 95 -9.19 -6.07 -10.25
N ARG A 96 -10.21 -5.44 -10.85
CA ARG A 96 -10.04 -4.48 -11.95
C ARG A 96 -9.32 -3.21 -11.50
N LEU A 97 -9.66 -2.66 -10.34
CA LEU A 97 -8.97 -1.50 -9.76
C LEU A 97 -7.51 -1.81 -9.43
N VAL A 98 -7.24 -2.99 -8.86
CA VAL A 98 -5.87 -3.46 -8.61
C VAL A 98 -5.09 -3.56 -9.92
N ALA A 99 -5.69 -4.14 -10.98
CA ALA A 99 -5.04 -4.20 -12.28
C ALA A 99 -4.75 -2.81 -12.89
N ILE A 100 -5.67 -1.85 -12.74
CA ILE A 100 -5.46 -0.46 -13.19
C ILE A 100 -4.29 0.17 -12.44
N ALA A 101 -4.28 0.06 -11.10
CA ALA A 101 -3.21 0.60 -10.27
C ALA A 101 -1.84 -0.01 -10.65
N LEU A 102 -1.77 -1.34 -10.79
CA LEU A 102 -0.56 -2.05 -11.20
C LEU A 102 -0.08 -1.65 -12.61
N ASN A 103 -0.99 -1.40 -13.54
CA ASN A 103 -0.63 -0.90 -14.86
C ASN A 103 -0.06 0.52 -14.79
N GLY A 104 -0.56 1.37 -13.90
CA GLY A 104 -0.04 2.72 -13.67
C GLY A 104 1.39 2.76 -13.13
N LEU A 105 1.82 1.69 -12.42
CA LEU A 105 3.18 1.55 -11.90
C LEU A 105 4.20 1.19 -12.99
N ARG A 106 3.77 0.68 -14.14
CA ARG A 106 4.68 0.31 -15.23
C ARG A 106 5.33 1.54 -15.87
N PRO A 107 6.51 1.40 -16.49
CA PRO A 107 7.13 2.48 -17.25
C PRO A 107 6.15 3.03 -18.29
N GLY A 108 6.07 4.34 -18.39
CA GLY A 108 5.17 5.02 -19.31
C GLY A 108 5.55 6.49 -19.47
N PRO A 109 5.01 7.15 -20.51
CA PRO A 109 5.33 8.55 -20.78
C PRO A 109 4.77 9.48 -19.69
N GLY A 110 5.43 10.62 -19.52
CA GLY A 110 5.02 11.71 -18.63
C GLY A 110 5.46 11.53 -17.17
N ALA A 111 5.88 12.61 -16.53
CA ALA A 111 6.14 12.60 -15.09
C ALA A 111 4.82 12.45 -14.32
N LEU A 112 4.89 11.82 -13.14
CA LEU A 112 3.78 11.90 -12.18
C LEU A 112 3.63 13.36 -11.70
N PRO A 113 2.41 13.77 -11.31
CA PRO A 113 2.21 15.07 -10.71
C PRO A 113 2.95 15.15 -9.38
N HIS A 114 3.53 16.33 -9.09
CA HIS A 114 4.27 16.63 -7.85
C HIS A 114 5.54 15.78 -7.65
N SER A 115 6.28 16.05 -6.58
CA SER A 115 7.46 15.27 -6.18
C SER A 115 7.04 14.00 -5.45
N ALA A 116 7.93 13.00 -5.45
CA ALA A 116 7.74 11.79 -4.64
C ALA A 116 7.57 12.14 -3.14
N PRO A 117 6.82 11.32 -2.38
CA PRO A 117 6.76 11.43 -0.92
C PRO A 117 8.14 11.30 -0.28
N SER A 118 8.33 11.93 0.89
CA SER A 118 9.57 11.73 1.65
C SER A 118 9.59 10.35 2.32
N ASP A 119 10.79 9.77 2.45
CA ASP A 119 11.00 8.43 3.03
C ASP A 119 10.47 8.32 4.47
N ASP A 120 10.49 9.41 5.22
CA ASP A 120 10.04 9.49 6.60
C ASP A 120 8.54 9.83 6.76
N LEU A 121 7.80 10.04 5.66
CA LEU A 121 6.41 10.49 5.73
C LEU A 121 5.53 9.56 6.58
N LEU A 122 5.68 8.25 6.40
CA LEU A 122 4.92 7.24 7.14
C LEU A 122 5.39 7.05 8.59
N SER A 123 6.65 7.37 8.91
CA SER A 123 7.18 7.25 10.27
C SER A 123 6.85 8.48 11.11
N ARG A 124 6.72 9.66 10.50
CA ARG A 124 6.31 10.91 11.19
C ARG A 124 5.04 10.75 12.02
N ARG A 125 4.02 10.03 11.53
CA ARG A 125 2.77 9.79 12.28
C ARG A 125 2.95 9.07 13.62
N TRP A 126 4.05 8.34 13.79
CA TRP A 126 4.35 7.59 15.01
C TRP A 126 5.25 8.36 15.99
N ASN A 127 5.95 9.38 15.49
CA ASN A 127 6.94 10.13 16.25
C ASN A 127 6.44 11.54 16.64
N ASP A 128 5.32 11.98 16.08
CA ASP A 128 4.71 13.26 16.44
C ASP A 128 3.85 13.10 17.72
N PRO A 129 4.22 13.73 18.85
CA PRO A 129 3.45 13.68 20.09
C PRO A 129 2.13 14.48 20.02
N SER A 130 1.83 15.14 18.90
CA SER A 130 0.62 15.97 18.70
C SER A 130 -0.61 15.21 18.20
N GLY A 131 -0.53 13.87 18.12
CA GLY A 131 -1.68 13.02 17.75
C GLY A 131 -2.89 13.22 18.65
#